data_AF-A0A9P9YUC0-F1
#
_entry.id   AF-A0A9P9YUC0-F1
#
_cell.length_a   1.000
_cell.length_b   1.000
_cell.length_c   1.000
_cell.angle_alpha   90.00
_cell.angle_beta   90.00
_cell.angle_gamma   90.00
#
_symmetry.space_group_name_H-M   'P 1'
#
loop_
_entity.id
_entity.type
_entity.pdbx_description
1 polymer ?
#
loop_
_entity_poly.entity_id
_entity_poly.type
_entity_poly.pdbx_seq_one_letter_code
_entity_poly.pdbx_strand_id
1 'polypeptide(L)'
;MRLECVHEHGFIHRDVKPDNFLMGLGEQSNKLYLIDFGLSKRYKDSDSHTHIPYRKDRNLTGTVRYASINAQMGVEQSRRDDMESLCYCVMYFNLGKLPWQGITAANKKQKYEKILAKKSSVTIAELCKGFPSEFALLMTYTRNLRFKDPPDHVYLRQLFGILLRSLNHQYDFIYDWTQLQQQQQQRDRLRRANERERERERQVDRNREREKERLRERDRGQEQERRLKTSTQQADRSNGRLSGKYDRIGDGAISKRK
;
A
#
# COMPACT_ATOMS: atom_id res chain seq x y z
N MET A 1 5.11 22.82 10.07
CA MET A 1 5.20 22.33 8.66
C MET A 1 6.62 21.84 8.39
N ARG A 2 6.88 20.87 7.51
CA ARG A 2 8.27 20.37 7.32
C ARG A 2 9.22 21.43 6.76
N LEU A 3 8.77 22.23 5.80
CA LEU A 3 9.57 23.31 5.22
C LEU A 3 9.88 24.42 6.24
N GLU A 4 8.94 24.77 7.12
CA GLU A 4 9.16 25.71 8.22
C GLU A 4 10.34 25.27 9.10
N CYS A 5 10.40 23.98 9.48
CA CYS A 5 11.53 23.45 10.23
C CYS A 5 12.86 23.61 9.47
N VAL A 6 12.90 23.33 8.16
CA VAL A 6 14.11 23.54 7.34
C VAL A 6 14.52 25.02 7.33
N HIS A 7 13.54 25.93 7.20
CA HIS A 7 13.77 27.38 7.18
C HIS A 7 14.23 27.92 8.53
N GLU A 8 13.69 27.41 9.63
CA GLU A 8 14.11 27.75 11.00
C GLU A 8 15.59 27.41 11.22
N HIS A 9 16.04 26.26 10.73
CA HIS A 9 17.44 25.82 10.74
C HIS A 9 18.34 26.55 9.72
N GLY A 10 17.81 27.53 8.98
CA GLY A 10 18.58 28.42 8.10
C GLY A 10 18.85 27.89 6.70
N PHE A 11 18.14 26.83 6.28
CA PHE A 11 18.25 26.24 4.96
C PHE A 11 17.00 26.48 4.12
N ILE A 12 17.18 26.45 2.81
CA ILE A 12 16.11 26.28 1.82
C ILE A 12 16.32 24.97 1.09
N HIS A 13 15.23 24.30 0.75
CA HIS A 13 15.26 22.95 0.19
C HIS A 13 15.61 22.93 -1.30
N ARG A 14 15.04 23.86 -2.08
CA ARG A 14 15.26 24.07 -3.53
C ARG A 14 14.81 22.96 -4.49
N ASP A 15 14.33 21.83 -3.98
CA ASP A 15 13.71 20.77 -4.81
C ASP A 15 12.41 20.22 -4.19
N VAL A 16 11.52 21.12 -3.77
CA VAL A 16 10.22 20.75 -3.22
C VAL A 16 9.35 20.12 -4.32
N LYS A 17 9.06 18.82 -4.17
CA LYS A 17 8.26 18.01 -5.09
C LYS A 17 7.62 16.83 -4.35
N PRO A 18 6.52 16.23 -4.86
CA PRO A 18 5.85 15.11 -4.21
C PRO A 18 6.79 13.94 -3.85
N ASP A 19 7.75 13.62 -4.73
CA ASP A 19 8.69 12.50 -4.55
C ASP A 19 9.59 12.65 -3.31
N ASN A 20 9.83 13.88 -2.86
CA ASN A 20 10.67 14.15 -1.68
C ASN A 20 9.85 14.20 -0.38
N PHE A 21 8.53 13.95 -0.46
CA PHE A 21 7.68 13.78 0.71
C PHE A 21 7.30 12.31 0.88
N LEU A 22 7.76 11.71 1.98
CA LEU A 22 7.50 10.30 2.28
C LEU A 22 6.67 10.15 3.55
N MET A 23 5.74 9.20 3.57
CA MET A 23 5.08 8.78 4.81
C MET A 23 6.00 7.84 5.59
N GLY A 24 5.97 7.92 6.92
CA GLY A 24 6.66 6.95 7.76
C GLY A 24 6.06 5.55 7.66
N LEU A 25 6.66 4.60 8.39
CA LEU A 25 6.21 3.22 8.47
C LEU A 25 5.76 2.87 9.89
N GLY A 26 4.94 1.82 10.02
CA GLY A 26 4.43 1.34 11.30
C GLY A 26 3.69 2.43 12.08
N GLU A 27 4.11 2.68 13.32
CA GLU A 27 3.55 3.72 14.19
C GLU A 27 3.71 5.14 13.65
N GLN A 28 4.65 5.36 12.71
CA GLN A 28 4.90 6.67 12.10
C GLN A 28 4.20 6.82 10.74
N SER A 29 3.26 5.92 10.39
CA SER A 29 2.56 5.90 9.10
C SER A 29 1.71 7.14 8.82
N ASN A 30 1.32 7.90 9.84
CA ASN A 30 0.65 9.19 9.72
C ASN A 30 1.61 10.39 9.65
N LYS A 31 2.92 10.16 9.74
CA LYS A 31 3.92 11.22 9.77
C LYS A 31 4.55 11.40 8.41
N LEU A 32 4.36 12.59 7.82
CA LEU A 32 5.05 13.01 6.60
C LEU A 32 6.50 13.40 6.92
N TYR A 33 7.45 13.03 6.08
CA TYR A 33 8.86 13.38 6.13
C TYR A 33 9.25 14.14 4.87
N LEU A 34 10.20 15.07 5.00
CA LEU A 34 10.85 15.73 3.86
C LEU A 34 12.28 15.17 3.75
N ILE A 35 12.65 14.70 2.57
CA ILE A 35 13.93 14.02 2.31
C ILE A 35 14.70 14.70 1.16
N ASP A 36 15.91 14.20 0.90
CA ASP A 36 16.79 14.64 -0.18
C ASP A 36 17.19 16.12 -0.10
N PHE A 37 18.11 16.37 0.83
CA PHE A 37 18.72 17.69 1.05
C PHE A 37 19.93 17.94 0.12
N GLY A 38 20.15 17.11 -0.91
CA GLY A 38 21.33 17.21 -1.79
C GLY A 38 21.40 18.53 -2.56
N LEU A 39 20.24 19.16 -2.79
CA LEU A 39 20.14 20.48 -3.41
C LEU A 39 19.87 21.60 -2.40
N SER A 40 19.84 21.33 -1.09
CA SER A 40 19.60 22.36 -0.10
C SER A 40 20.72 23.40 -0.04
N LYS A 41 20.41 24.60 0.43
CA LYS A 41 21.38 25.70 0.57
C LYS A 41 21.07 26.54 1.79
N ARG A 42 22.11 26.96 2.51
CA ARG A 42 21.99 27.92 3.60
C ARG A 42 21.57 29.29 3.04
N TYR A 43 20.47 29.86 3.56
CA TYR A 43 19.94 31.16 3.10
C TYR A 43 20.16 32.29 4.12
N LYS A 44 20.49 31.95 5.36
CA LYS A 44 20.87 32.92 6.39
C LYS A 44 22.11 32.45 7.13
N ASP A 45 22.91 33.39 7.61
CA ASP A 45 24.00 33.12 8.52
C ASP A 45 23.48 32.56 9.86
N SER A 46 24.24 31.65 10.50
CA SER A 46 23.80 31.01 11.76
C SER A 46 23.78 31.99 12.92
N ASP A 47 24.75 32.90 12.96
CA ASP A 47 25.03 33.72 14.14
C ASP A 47 24.37 35.09 13.99
N SER A 48 24.59 35.76 12.86
CA SER A 48 24.01 37.07 12.59
C SER A 48 22.57 37.02 12.06
N HIS A 49 22.08 35.83 11.69
CA HIS A 49 20.82 35.64 10.96
C HIS A 49 20.70 36.47 9.67
N THR A 50 21.82 36.97 9.14
CA THR A 50 21.86 37.79 7.93
C THR A 50 21.46 36.95 6.72
N HIS A 51 20.43 37.40 6.01
CA HIS A 51 19.96 36.74 4.79
C HIS A 51 20.99 36.89 3.65
N ILE A 52 21.15 35.85 2.83
CA ILE A 52 21.96 35.89 1.61
C ILE A 52 21.57 37.07 0.71
N PRO A 53 22.51 37.65 -0.05
CA PRO A 53 22.22 38.76 -0.95
C PRO A 53 21.34 38.28 -2.11
N TYR A 54 20.52 39.19 -2.63
CA TYR A 54 19.77 38.98 -3.86
C TYR A 54 20.74 38.88 -5.04
N ARG A 55 20.57 37.87 -5.90
CA ARG A 55 21.37 37.66 -7.11
C ARG A 55 20.48 37.23 -8.27
N LYS A 56 20.87 37.58 -9.49
CA LYS A 56 20.30 37.07 -10.75
C LYS A 56 21.29 36.12 -11.44
N ASP A 57 20.95 35.67 -12.63
CA ASP A 57 21.80 34.83 -13.50
C ASP A 57 22.23 33.50 -12.84
N ARG A 58 21.36 32.96 -11.99
CA ARG A 58 21.52 31.63 -11.40
C ARG A 58 20.98 30.58 -12.35
N ASN A 59 21.67 29.45 -12.45
CA ASN A 59 21.12 28.28 -13.11
C ASN A 59 19.96 27.71 -12.29
N LEU A 60 18.90 27.29 -13.00
CA LEU A 60 17.80 26.57 -12.37
C LEU A 60 18.35 25.31 -11.68
N THR A 61 18.01 25.17 -10.40
CA THR A 61 18.28 23.99 -9.57
C THR A 61 16.94 23.37 -9.17
N GLY A 62 16.86 22.04 -9.16
CA GLY A 62 15.64 21.31 -8.81
C GLY A 62 14.73 21.02 -10.01
N THR A 63 13.54 20.53 -9.70
CA THR A 63 12.58 20.01 -10.69
C THR A 63 11.78 21.14 -11.33
N VAL A 64 12.03 21.42 -12.61
CA VAL A 64 11.40 22.53 -13.37
C VAL A 64 9.86 22.55 -13.28
N ARG A 65 9.21 21.39 -13.11
CA ARG A 65 7.75 21.31 -12.98
C ARG A 65 7.23 22.08 -11.77
N TYR A 66 7.93 22.00 -10.64
CA TYR A 66 7.50 22.58 -9.36
C TYR A 66 8.31 23.82 -8.97
N ALA A 67 9.42 24.14 -9.67
CA ALA A 67 10.20 25.34 -9.39
C ALA A 67 9.37 26.64 -9.46
N SER A 68 9.66 27.61 -8.59
CA SER A 68 9.04 28.94 -8.63
C SER A 68 9.34 29.67 -9.94
N ILE A 69 8.49 30.64 -10.29
CA ILE A 69 8.75 31.52 -11.45
C ILE A 69 10.09 32.25 -11.29
N ASN A 70 10.39 32.74 -10.08
CA ASN A 70 11.66 33.43 -9.78
C ASN A 70 12.89 32.54 -10.01
N ALA A 71 12.87 31.29 -9.52
CA ALA A 71 13.96 30.34 -9.71
C ALA A 71 14.21 30.05 -11.20
N GLN A 72 13.13 29.94 -11.98
CA GLN A 72 13.21 29.67 -13.41
C GLN A 72 13.63 30.91 -14.24
N MET A 73 13.40 32.12 -13.72
CA MET A 73 13.98 33.37 -14.25
C MET A 73 15.45 33.59 -13.81
N GLY A 74 16.06 32.64 -13.12
CA GLY A 74 17.46 32.71 -12.68
C GLY A 74 17.69 33.64 -11.48
N VAL A 75 16.64 33.97 -10.73
CA VAL A 75 16.78 34.67 -9.45
C VAL A 75 17.26 33.67 -8.40
N GLU A 76 18.16 34.09 -7.52
CA GLU A 76 18.57 33.30 -6.35
C GLU A 76 17.35 32.89 -5.53
N GLN A 77 17.32 31.62 -5.13
CA GLN A 77 16.19 31.08 -4.37
C GLN A 77 16.28 31.49 -2.90
N SER A 78 15.11 31.61 -2.28
CA SER A 78 14.87 31.92 -0.87
C SER A 78 13.66 31.13 -0.36
N ARG A 79 13.25 31.37 0.89
CA ARG A 79 12.13 30.67 1.52
C ARG A 79 10.84 30.73 0.71
N ARG A 80 10.55 31.88 0.07
CA ARG A 80 9.33 32.04 -0.77
C ARG A 80 9.29 31.07 -1.95
N ASP A 81 10.44 30.66 -2.46
CA ASP A 81 10.54 29.79 -3.62
C ASP A 81 10.20 28.33 -3.26
N ASP A 82 10.59 27.87 -2.07
CA ASP A 82 10.12 26.60 -1.52
C ASP A 82 8.60 26.62 -1.29
N MET A 83 8.07 27.75 -0.81
CA MET A 83 6.63 27.92 -0.56
C MET A 83 5.81 27.95 -1.85
N GLU A 84 6.25 28.66 -2.89
CA GLU A 84 5.60 28.64 -4.21
C GLU A 84 5.65 27.23 -4.83
N SER A 85 6.76 26.52 -4.64
CA SER A 85 6.90 25.14 -5.10
C SER A 85 5.92 24.19 -4.39
N LEU A 86 5.68 24.40 -3.08
CA LEU A 86 4.65 23.67 -2.34
C LEU A 86 3.25 23.93 -2.92
N CYS A 87 2.91 25.18 -3.28
CA CYS A 87 1.64 25.51 -3.94
C CYS A 87 1.45 24.69 -5.23
N TYR A 88 2.49 24.58 -6.04
CA TYR A 88 2.44 23.77 -7.26
C TYR A 88 2.28 22.26 -6.97
N CYS A 89 2.89 21.74 -5.90
CA CYS A 89 2.69 20.35 -5.49
C CYS A 89 1.22 20.10 -5.06
N VAL A 90 0.67 21.01 -4.27
CA VAL A 90 -0.73 20.92 -3.80
C VAL A 90 -1.71 21.01 -4.98
N MET A 91 -1.51 21.96 -5.89
CA MET A 91 -2.34 22.07 -7.09
C MET A 91 -2.15 20.88 -8.04
N TYR A 92 -0.99 20.26 -8.06
CA TYR A 92 -0.77 19.01 -8.80
C TYR A 92 -1.62 17.86 -8.26
N PHE A 93 -1.74 17.71 -6.93
CA PHE A 93 -2.64 16.70 -6.36
C PHE A 93 -4.11 16.96 -6.70
N ASN A 94 -4.54 18.23 -6.64
CA ASN A 94 -5.90 18.63 -6.99
C ASN A 94 -6.24 18.40 -8.47
N LEU A 95 -5.33 18.72 -9.38
CA LEU A 95 -5.57 18.70 -10.83
C LEU A 95 -5.18 17.37 -11.50
N GLY A 96 -4.37 16.53 -10.83
CA GLY A 96 -3.68 15.37 -11.41
C GLY A 96 -2.56 15.72 -12.42
N LYS A 97 -2.60 16.92 -13.01
CA LYS A 97 -1.54 17.48 -13.87
C LYS A 97 -1.53 19.00 -13.81
N LEU A 98 -0.34 19.60 -13.88
CA LEU A 98 -0.16 21.04 -14.01
C LEU A 98 -0.25 21.47 -15.49
N PRO A 99 -0.75 22.69 -15.78
CA PRO A 99 -0.95 23.18 -17.16
C PRO A 99 0.30 23.27 -18.04
N TRP A 100 1.48 23.21 -17.45
CA TRP A 100 2.78 23.23 -18.13
C TRP A 100 3.45 21.84 -18.24
N GLN A 101 2.72 20.76 -17.95
CA GLN A 101 3.18 19.40 -18.23
C GLN A 101 3.00 19.01 -19.70
N GLY A 102 3.84 18.11 -20.21
CA GLY A 102 3.77 17.62 -21.59
C GLY A 102 4.35 18.55 -22.65
N ILE A 103 4.85 19.73 -22.28
CA ILE A 103 5.49 20.67 -23.22
C ILE A 103 6.78 20.07 -23.80
N THR A 104 6.86 20.03 -25.13
CA THR A 104 8.03 19.58 -25.90
C THR A 104 8.74 20.76 -26.57
N ALA A 105 10.05 20.60 -26.79
CA ALA A 105 10.88 21.55 -27.51
C ALA A 105 12.12 20.85 -28.07
N ALA A 106 12.83 21.49 -28.99
CA ALA A 106 14.01 20.89 -29.65
C ALA A 106 15.17 20.67 -28.69
N ASN A 107 15.29 21.52 -27.66
CA ASN A 107 16.33 21.38 -26.64
C ASN A 107 15.81 21.78 -25.24
N LYS A 108 16.63 21.49 -24.22
CA LYS A 108 16.30 21.72 -22.80
C LYS A 108 16.04 23.20 -22.49
N LYS A 109 16.82 24.11 -23.08
CA LYS A 109 16.68 25.56 -22.87
C LYS A 109 15.31 26.05 -23.36
N GLN A 110 14.96 25.74 -24.61
CA GLN A 110 13.65 26.07 -25.19
C GLN A 110 12.50 25.42 -24.41
N LYS A 111 12.68 24.19 -23.92
CA LYS A 111 11.67 23.52 -23.09
C LYS A 111 11.41 24.32 -21.82
N TYR A 112 12.47 24.79 -21.16
CA TYR A 112 12.36 25.59 -19.93
C TYR A 112 11.76 26.97 -20.20
N GLU A 113 12.12 27.62 -21.31
CA GLU A 113 11.50 28.89 -21.73
C GLU A 113 9.99 28.73 -21.97
N LYS A 114 9.56 27.67 -22.68
CA LYS A 114 8.13 27.39 -22.90
C LYS A 114 7.37 27.08 -21.60
N ILE A 115 7.98 26.32 -20.68
CA ILE A 115 7.38 26.05 -19.36
C ILE A 115 7.24 27.35 -18.57
N LEU A 116 8.24 28.23 -18.60
CA LEU A 116 8.21 29.52 -17.92
C LEU A 116 7.10 30.39 -18.48
N ALA A 117 7.04 30.52 -19.81
CA ALA A 117 5.99 31.27 -20.48
C ALA A 117 4.59 30.75 -20.10
N LYS A 118 4.40 29.43 -20.04
CA LYS A 118 3.12 28.83 -19.63
C LYS A 118 2.80 29.06 -18.15
N LYS A 119 3.79 29.00 -17.25
CA LYS A 119 3.59 29.33 -15.82
C LYS A 119 3.18 30.78 -15.61
N SER A 120 3.80 31.70 -16.35
CA SER A 120 3.54 33.13 -16.27
C SER A 120 2.21 33.52 -16.91
N SER A 121 1.78 32.81 -17.98
CA SER A 121 0.51 33.09 -18.64
C SER A 121 -0.70 32.58 -17.87
N VAL A 122 -0.55 31.52 -17.07
CA VAL A 122 -1.65 30.97 -16.27
C VAL A 122 -1.80 31.80 -14.99
N THR A 123 -2.94 32.47 -14.88
CA THR A 123 -3.29 33.26 -13.70
C THR A 123 -3.57 32.34 -12.51
N ILE A 124 -3.47 32.89 -11.30
CA ILE A 124 -3.80 32.15 -10.06
C ILE A 124 -5.27 31.69 -10.09
N ALA A 125 -6.17 32.56 -10.56
CA ALA A 125 -7.60 32.28 -10.68
C ALA A 125 -7.87 31.12 -11.65
N GLU A 126 -7.19 31.08 -12.80
CA GLU A 126 -7.30 29.95 -13.74
C GLU A 126 -6.74 28.66 -13.16
N LEU A 127 -5.58 28.71 -12.51
CA LEU A 127 -4.94 27.53 -11.92
C LEU A 127 -5.83 26.90 -10.84
N CYS A 128 -6.45 27.73 -10.00
CA CYS A 128 -7.25 27.30 -8.85
C CYS A 128 -8.75 27.21 -9.17
N LYS A 129 -9.14 27.34 -10.44
CA LYS A 129 -10.56 27.33 -10.84
C LYS A 129 -11.23 26.02 -10.43
N GLY A 130 -12.37 26.13 -9.74
CA GLY A 130 -13.15 25.00 -9.27
C GLY A 130 -12.70 24.40 -7.93
N PHE A 131 -11.66 24.97 -7.30
CA PHE A 131 -11.21 24.59 -5.96
C PHE A 131 -11.52 25.71 -4.95
N PRO A 132 -11.56 25.40 -3.64
CA PRO A 132 -11.69 26.39 -2.57
C PRO A 132 -10.74 27.59 -2.71
N SER A 133 -11.18 28.78 -2.31
CA SER A 133 -10.43 30.03 -2.52
C SER A 133 -9.10 30.07 -1.75
N GLU A 134 -8.97 29.26 -0.71
CA GLU A 134 -7.75 29.07 0.09
C GLU A 134 -6.55 28.65 -0.76
N PHE A 135 -6.75 27.87 -1.82
CA PHE A 135 -5.66 27.52 -2.74
C PHE A 135 -5.13 28.75 -3.49
N ALA A 136 -6.03 29.63 -3.95
CA ALA A 136 -5.67 30.88 -4.59
C ALA A 136 -5.05 31.88 -3.60
N LEU A 137 -5.55 31.92 -2.35
CA LEU A 137 -5.01 32.76 -1.28
C LEU A 137 -3.58 32.34 -0.90
N LEU A 138 -3.33 31.04 -0.74
CA LEU A 138 -1.98 30.49 -0.52
C LEU A 138 -1.02 30.92 -1.64
N MET A 139 -1.43 30.74 -2.89
CA MET A 139 -0.61 31.07 -4.05
C MET A 139 -0.35 32.58 -4.18
N THR A 140 -1.36 33.40 -3.89
CA THR A 140 -1.24 34.86 -3.90
C THR A 140 -0.31 35.33 -2.80
N TYR A 141 -0.47 34.81 -1.59
CA TYR A 141 0.39 35.09 -0.44
C TYR A 141 1.86 34.79 -0.77
N THR A 142 2.13 33.58 -1.27
CA THR A 142 3.50 33.12 -1.54
C THR A 142 4.20 33.91 -2.65
N ARG A 143 3.48 34.30 -3.71
CA ARG A 143 4.02 35.15 -4.79
C ARG A 143 4.28 36.60 -4.36
N ASN A 144 3.55 37.09 -3.35
CA ASN A 144 3.72 38.45 -2.83
C ASN A 144 4.85 38.58 -1.79
N LEU A 145 5.43 37.47 -1.32
CA LEU A 145 6.60 37.50 -0.43
C LEU A 145 7.81 38.14 -1.12
N ARG A 146 8.44 39.11 -0.47
CA ARG A 146 9.73 39.64 -0.91
C ARG A 146 10.82 38.61 -0.63
N PHE A 147 11.96 38.77 -1.30
CA PHE A 147 13.06 37.80 -1.25
C PHE A 147 13.54 37.46 0.17
N LYS A 148 13.52 38.43 1.09
CA LYS A 148 13.97 38.25 2.48
C LYS A 148 12.83 38.01 3.46
N ASP A 149 11.57 38.06 3.03
CA ASP A 149 10.44 37.94 3.96
C ASP A 149 10.37 36.53 4.58
N PRO A 150 10.12 36.43 5.89
CA PRO A 150 9.73 35.15 6.49
C PRO A 150 8.28 34.82 6.10
N PRO A 151 7.98 33.62 5.60
CA PRO A 151 6.60 33.18 5.43
C PRO A 151 5.91 33.02 6.80
N ASP A 152 4.68 33.50 6.92
CA ASP A 152 3.80 33.27 8.07
C ASP A 152 3.20 31.87 7.97
N HIS A 153 3.98 30.90 8.44
CA HIS A 153 3.59 29.51 8.40
C HIS A 153 2.37 29.20 9.29
N VAL A 154 2.06 30.03 10.29
CA VAL A 154 0.88 29.88 11.15
C VAL A 154 -0.37 30.26 10.38
N TYR A 155 -0.37 31.43 9.75
CA TYR A 155 -1.45 31.88 8.87
C TYR A 155 -1.75 30.84 7.78
N LEU A 156 -0.71 30.35 7.10
CA LEU A 156 -0.88 29.35 6.04
C LEU A 156 -1.47 28.03 6.52
N ARG A 157 -1.13 27.57 7.74
CA ARG A 157 -1.77 26.39 8.35
C ARG A 157 -3.22 26.67 8.73
N GLN A 158 -3.49 27.84 9.29
CA GLN A 158 -4.84 28.22 9.71
C GLN A 158 -5.80 28.30 8.53
N LEU A 159 -5.33 28.81 7.38
CA LEU A 159 -6.10 28.87 6.14
C LEU A 159 -6.71 27.50 5.80
N PHE A 160 -5.89 26.45 5.70
CA PHE A 160 -6.38 25.10 5.41
C PHE A 160 -7.04 24.42 6.61
N GLY A 161 -6.67 24.78 7.84
CA GLY A 161 -7.33 24.27 9.05
C GLY A 161 -8.78 24.75 9.16
N ILE A 162 -9.06 26.00 8.75
CA ILE A 162 -10.43 26.55 8.68
C ILE A 162 -11.21 25.86 7.56
N LEU A 163 -10.61 25.73 6.37
CA LEU A 163 -11.23 25.01 5.25
C LEU A 163 -11.59 23.56 5.60
N LEU A 164 -10.68 22.84 6.26
CA LEU A 164 -10.93 21.46 6.66
C LEU A 164 -12.17 21.35 7.57
N ARG A 165 -12.31 22.28 8.53
CA ARG A 165 -13.47 22.36 9.43
C ARG A 165 -14.74 22.77 8.70
N SER A 166 -14.67 23.72 7.74
CA SER A 166 -15.84 24.16 6.99
C SER A 166 -16.39 23.06 6.06
N LEU A 167 -15.51 22.16 5.60
CA LEU A 167 -15.87 20.94 4.87
C LEU A 167 -16.30 19.79 5.79
N ASN A 168 -16.42 20.04 7.11
CA ASN A 168 -16.80 19.06 8.11
C ASN A 168 -15.88 17.82 8.18
N HIS A 169 -14.61 18.02 7.83
CA HIS A 169 -13.56 17.01 7.96
C HIS A 169 -12.84 17.14 9.30
N GLN A 170 -12.36 16.01 9.82
CA GLN A 170 -11.54 15.97 11.03
C GLN A 170 -10.09 15.65 10.71
N TYR A 171 -9.19 15.99 11.64
CA TYR A 171 -7.79 15.62 11.54
C TYR A 171 -7.57 14.25 12.20
N ASP A 172 -8.10 13.21 11.57
CA ASP A 172 -8.12 11.82 12.06
C ASP A 172 -6.97 10.96 11.50
N PHE A 173 -6.14 11.54 10.63
CA PHE A 173 -5.05 10.87 9.90
C PHE A 173 -5.50 9.75 8.96
N ILE A 174 -6.78 9.74 8.55
CA ILE A 174 -7.31 8.79 7.57
C ILE A 174 -7.14 9.37 6.17
N TYR A 175 -6.07 8.95 5.49
CA TYR A 175 -5.83 9.32 4.09
C TYR A 175 -6.52 8.37 3.10
N ASP A 176 -6.67 8.78 1.84
CA ASP A 176 -7.29 7.97 0.78
C ASP A 176 -6.69 6.55 0.69
N TRP A 177 -5.37 6.44 0.73
CA TRP A 177 -4.68 5.15 0.70
C TRP A 177 -4.88 4.32 1.96
N THR A 178 -5.18 4.95 3.10
CA THR A 178 -5.48 4.24 4.36
C THR A 178 -6.79 3.47 4.23
N GLN A 179 -7.80 4.10 3.63
CA GLN A 179 -9.09 3.46 3.37
C GLN A 179 -8.96 2.30 2.36
N LEU A 180 -8.21 2.50 1.27
CA LEU A 180 -7.94 1.45 0.28
C LEU A 180 -7.25 0.24 0.91
N GLN A 181 -6.26 0.46 1.79
CA GLN A 181 -5.58 -0.62 2.49
C GLN A 181 -6.51 -1.37 3.44
N GLN A 182 -7.36 -0.67 4.20
CA GLN A 182 -8.34 -1.31 5.09
C GLN A 182 -9.34 -2.16 4.32
N GLN A 183 -9.88 -1.65 3.22
CA GLN A 183 -10.78 -2.40 2.34
C GLN A 183 -10.10 -3.65 1.76
N GLN A 184 -8.85 -3.54 1.33
CA GLN A 184 -8.10 -4.66 0.81
C GLN A 184 -7.82 -5.72 1.88
N GLN A 185 -7.41 -5.31 3.08
CA GLN A 185 -7.24 -6.21 4.22
C GLN A 185 -8.54 -6.93 4.59
N GLN A 186 -9.68 -6.23 4.55
CA GLN A 186 -10.98 -6.82 4.81
C GLN A 186 -11.33 -7.87 3.74
N ARG A 187 -11.12 -7.57 2.46
CA ARG A 187 -11.31 -8.52 1.34
C ARG A 187 -10.43 -9.75 1.49
N ASP A 188 -9.17 -9.58 1.85
CA ASP A 188 -8.23 -10.69 2.03
C ASP A 188 -8.60 -11.57 3.23
N ARG A 189 -9.09 -10.96 4.33
CA ARG A 189 -9.62 -11.71 5.49
C ARG A 189 -10.83 -12.54 5.12
N LEU A 190 -11.80 -11.96 4.41
CA LEU A 190 -12.98 -12.67 3.90
C LEU A 190 -12.59 -13.83 2.98
N ARG A 191 -11.66 -13.61 2.06
CA ARG A 191 -11.16 -14.66 1.16
C ARG A 191 -10.55 -15.83 1.94
N ARG A 192 -9.69 -15.54 2.93
CA ARG A 192 -9.07 -16.57 3.79
C ARG A 192 -10.10 -17.31 4.65
N ALA A 193 -11.13 -16.64 5.14
CA ALA A 193 -12.21 -17.27 5.90
C ALA A 193 -13.00 -18.26 5.03
N ASN A 194 -13.42 -17.84 3.83
CA ASN A 194 -14.14 -18.69 2.88
C ASN A 194 -13.31 -19.89 2.42
N GLU A 195 -11.99 -19.72 2.25
CA GLU A 195 -11.10 -20.82 1.89
C GLU A 195 -10.99 -21.86 3.00
N ARG A 196 -10.88 -21.42 4.27
CA ARG A 196 -10.90 -22.30 5.45
C ARG A 196 -12.23 -23.04 5.60
N GLU A 197 -13.35 -22.39 5.30
CA GLU A 197 -14.67 -23.01 5.33
C GLU A 197 -14.81 -24.11 4.26
N ARG A 198 -14.43 -23.82 3.02
CA ARG A 198 -14.39 -24.81 1.93
C ARG A 198 -13.47 -25.99 2.25
N GLU A 199 -12.34 -25.74 2.90
CA GLU A 199 -11.42 -26.79 3.31
C GLU A 199 -12.04 -27.68 4.41
N ARG A 200 -12.76 -27.08 5.37
CA ARG A 200 -13.52 -27.82 6.39
C ARG A 200 -14.61 -28.69 5.76
N GLU A 201 -15.39 -28.15 4.83
CA GLU A 201 -16.42 -28.91 4.09
C GLU A 201 -15.81 -30.11 3.37
N ARG A 202 -14.73 -29.89 2.61
CA ARG A 202 -13.99 -30.97 1.93
C ARG A 202 -13.47 -32.01 2.92
N GLN A 203 -13.03 -31.60 4.11
CA GLN A 203 -12.56 -32.52 5.14
C GLN A 203 -13.72 -33.35 5.73
N VAL A 204 -14.89 -32.74 5.95
CA VAL A 204 -16.09 -33.44 6.40
C VAL A 204 -16.54 -34.47 5.37
N ASP A 205 -16.56 -34.12 4.09
CA ASP A 205 -16.93 -35.05 3.01
C ASP A 205 -15.93 -36.21 2.91
N ARG A 206 -14.62 -35.94 2.95
CA ARG A 206 -13.58 -36.99 3.02
C ARG A 206 -13.78 -37.92 4.21
N ASN A 207 -14.13 -37.39 5.38
CA ASN A 207 -14.36 -38.20 6.58
C ASN A 207 -15.62 -39.07 6.42
N ARG A 208 -16.71 -38.53 5.86
CA ARG A 208 -17.95 -39.27 5.56
C ARG A 208 -17.71 -40.39 4.56
N GLU A 209 -16.92 -40.17 3.52
CA GLU A 209 -16.56 -41.21 2.55
C GLU A 209 -15.74 -42.33 3.20
N ARG A 210 -14.73 -41.99 4.01
CA ARG A 210 -13.94 -42.97 4.77
C ARG A 210 -14.80 -43.80 5.72
N GLU A 211 -15.78 -43.19 6.38
CA GLU A 211 -16.70 -43.90 7.28
C GLU A 211 -17.61 -44.86 6.51
N LYS A 212 -18.17 -44.43 5.36
CA LYS A 212 -18.93 -45.30 4.46
C LYS A 212 -18.11 -46.49 3.97
N GLU A 213 -16.83 -46.28 3.66
CA GLU A 213 -15.92 -47.34 3.23
C GLU A 213 -15.65 -48.35 4.36
N ARG A 214 -15.37 -47.88 5.58
CA ARG A 214 -15.22 -48.75 6.76
C ARG A 214 -16.46 -49.59 7.06
N LEU A 215 -17.66 -49.00 6.90
CA LEU A 215 -18.93 -49.73 7.04
C LEU A 215 -19.04 -50.84 6.00
N ARG A 216 -18.74 -50.55 4.72
CA ARG A 216 -18.75 -51.54 3.63
C ARG A 216 -17.75 -52.67 3.86
N GLU A 217 -16.55 -52.38 4.34
CA GLU A 217 -15.55 -53.40 4.69
C GLU A 217 -16.01 -54.29 5.84
N ARG A 218 -16.62 -53.70 6.86
CA ARG A 218 -17.16 -54.42 8.02
C ARG A 218 -18.31 -55.35 7.61
N ASP A 219 -19.21 -54.89 6.74
CA ASP A 219 -20.29 -55.71 6.19
C ASP A 219 -19.75 -56.88 5.36
N ARG A 220 -18.76 -56.64 4.49
CA ARG A 220 -18.07 -57.70 3.73
C ARG A 220 -17.43 -58.74 4.63
N GLY A 221 -16.73 -58.29 5.69
CA GLY A 221 -16.10 -59.18 6.67
C GLY A 221 -17.12 -60.07 7.39
N GLN A 222 -18.24 -59.50 7.84
CA GLN A 222 -19.33 -60.25 8.47
C GLN A 222 -19.97 -61.26 7.51
N GLU A 223 -20.15 -60.90 6.24
CA GLU A 223 -20.70 -61.80 5.23
C GLU A 223 -19.74 -62.98 4.96
N GLN A 224 -18.43 -62.71 4.89
CA GLN A 224 -17.41 -63.73 4.70
C GLN A 224 -17.35 -64.70 5.90
N GLU A 225 -17.45 -64.17 7.12
CA GLU A 225 -17.49 -64.96 8.36
C GLU A 225 -18.77 -65.82 8.43
N ARG A 226 -19.93 -65.27 8.02
CA ARG A 226 -21.18 -66.04 7.88
C ARG A 226 -21.00 -67.18 6.88
N ARG A 227 -20.41 -66.94 5.71
CA ARG A 227 -20.16 -67.98 4.70
C ARG A 227 -19.24 -69.09 5.22
N LEU A 228 -18.18 -68.75 5.97
CA LEU A 228 -17.28 -69.71 6.62
C LEU A 228 -17.99 -70.57 7.68
N LYS A 229 -18.84 -69.97 8.53
CA LYS A 229 -19.64 -70.71 9.52
C LYS A 229 -20.61 -71.69 8.85
N THR A 230 -21.25 -71.29 7.75
CA THR A 230 -22.16 -72.18 7.00
C THR A 230 -21.40 -73.33 6.33
N SER A 231 -20.19 -73.09 5.80
CA SER A 231 -19.38 -74.16 5.19
C SER A 231 -18.84 -75.15 6.23
N THR A 232 -18.49 -74.68 7.43
CA THR A 232 -18.01 -75.55 8.53
C THR A 232 -19.16 -76.41 9.07
N GLN A 233 -20.37 -75.85 9.21
CA GLN A 233 -21.57 -76.64 9.58
C GLN A 233 -21.96 -77.66 8.51
N GLN A 234 -21.74 -77.39 7.22
CA GLN A 234 -21.93 -78.37 6.16
C GLN A 234 -20.87 -79.48 6.18
N ALA A 235 -19.61 -79.16 6.50
CA ALA A 235 -18.52 -80.13 6.66
C ALA A 235 -18.70 -81.02 7.90
N ASP A 236 -19.21 -80.48 9.02
CA ASP A 236 -19.52 -81.28 10.21
C ASP A 236 -20.73 -82.20 9.98
N ARG A 237 -21.71 -81.77 9.17
CA ARG A 237 -22.86 -82.61 8.76
C ARG A 237 -22.47 -83.72 7.78
N SER A 238 -21.43 -83.54 6.95
CA SER A 238 -20.92 -84.60 6.07
C SER A 238 -20.01 -85.59 6.82
N ASN A 239 -19.25 -85.16 7.82
CA ASN A 239 -18.47 -86.06 8.69
C ASN A 239 -19.33 -86.84 9.70
N GLY A 240 -20.47 -86.30 10.14
CA GLY A 240 -21.42 -87.01 11.00
C GLY A 240 -22.20 -88.14 10.32
N ARG A 241 -22.05 -88.32 9.00
CA ARG A 241 -22.79 -89.33 8.21
C ARG A 241 -21.96 -90.55 7.78
N LEU A 242 -20.70 -90.67 8.20
CA LEU A 242 -19.81 -91.79 7.85
C LEU A 242 -19.46 -92.73 9.02
N SER A 243 -20.10 -92.59 10.18
CA SER A 243 -19.92 -93.49 11.32
C SER A 243 -21.18 -94.33 11.55
N GLY A 244 -21.33 -95.44 10.83
CA GLY A 244 -22.38 -96.40 11.15
C GLY A 244 -22.71 -97.43 10.08
N LYS A 245 -21.69 -98.18 9.62
CA LYS A 245 -21.77 -99.56 9.10
C LYS A 245 -20.42 -99.88 8.46
N TYR A 246 -19.61 -100.72 9.11
CA TYR A 246 -18.89 -101.84 8.49
C TYR A 246 -18.25 -102.69 9.60
N ASP A 247 -18.43 -104.00 9.45
CA ASP A 247 -18.11 -105.06 10.38
C ASP A 247 -16.61 -105.33 10.55
N ARG A 248 -16.29 -105.96 11.68
CA ARG A 248 -14.99 -106.58 12.00
C ARG A 248 -14.58 -107.62 10.95
N ILE A 249 -13.41 -107.44 10.35
CA ILE A 249 -12.38 -108.46 10.04
C ILE A 249 -11.08 -107.62 9.93
N GLY A 250 -10.02 -107.75 10.72
CA GLY A 250 -9.26 -108.93 11.10
C GLY A 250 -7.79 -108.60 10.78
N ASP A 251 -6.93 -108.76 11.80
CA ASP A 251 -5.48 -108.95 11.76
C ASP A 251 -4.54 -107.93 11.10
N GLY A 252 -3.46 -107.60 11.83
CA GLY A 252 -2.28 -106.99 11.24
C GLY A 252 -1.50 -106.12 12.21
N ALA A 253 -0.62 -106.74 12.98
CA ALA A 253 0.38 -106.07 13.79
C ALA A 253 1.36 -105.22 12.95
N ILE A 254 1.97 -104.20 13.60
CA ILE A 254 3.42 -103.93 13.67
C ILE A 254 3.74 -102.42 13.74
N SER A 255 4.35 -102.06 14.88
CA SER A 255 5.54 -101.20 15.11
C SER A 255 5.71 -99.81 14.46
N LYS A 256 5.71 -98.81 15.36
CA LYS A 256 6.75 -97.79 15.65
C LYS A 256 7.88 -97.48 14.64
N ARG A 257 8.19 -96.16 14.63
CA ARG A 257 9.41 -95.39 14.27
C ARG A 257 9.48 -94.91 12.81
N LYS A 258 9.92 -93.70 12.49
CA LYS A 258 10.75 -92.69 13.19
C LYS A 258 10.14 -91.29 13.02
#